data_AF-A0A6V7QX87-F1
#
_entry.id   AF-A0A6V7QX87-F1
#
_cell.length_a   1.000
_cell.length_b   1.000
_cell.length_c   1.000
_cell.angle_alpha   90.00
_cell.angle_beta   90.00
_cell.angle_gamma   90.00
#
_symmetry.space_group_name_H-M   'P 1'
#
loop_
_entity.id
_entity.type
_entity.pdbx_description
1 polymer ?
#
loop_
_entity_poly.entity_id
_entity_poly.type
_entity_poly.pdbx_seq_one_letter_code
_entity_poly.pdbx_strand_id
1 'polypeptide(L)'
;MLATTSNSTPIMSQQQPRREDRGVEYGDVFPVAGGLAGQAVAPRDAAMMQSAENVALGQTQPRGPAAAMQSAAAVNERTGVVAHDEVSEIPRDQGVTVAETRVSGARIVTEFVAGQAVGQYVVGDADVVVGGGGDDWDAEKITIGEALAATARTVGDQPVEKSDAAAIQAAEARATGLNVTFPAGVAAEAQAAADANVWADNDATKLSIGDVLSDAADKMPADKPVERDDAARVADAETRNRPNATARPGGVAASMAAAARLNRDAA
;
A
#
# COMPACT_ATOMS: atom_id res chain seq x y z
N MET A 1 54.29 -0.57 -48.95
CA MET A 1 54.32 -0.56 -47.47
C MET A 1 53.02 0.05 -47.00
N LEU A 2 52.14 -0.80 -46.46
CA LEU A 2 50.83 -0.46 -45.90
C LEU A 2 51.00 -0.11 -44.42
N ALA A 3 50.42 1.00 -43.96
CA ALA A 3 50.20 1.25 -42.53
C ALA A 3 48.91 2.04 -42.36
N THR A 4 47.82 1.28 -42.22
CA THR A 4 46.49 1.72 -41.77
C THR A 4 46.61 2.13 -40.29
N THR A 5 46.31 3.38 -39.94
CA THR A 5 46.17 3.79 -38.54
C THR A 5 44.69 3.86 -38.20
N SER A 6 44.19 2.80 -37.56
CA SER A 6 42.89 2.79 -36.87
C SER A 6 43.16 3.21 -35.43
N ASN A 7 42.64 4.37 -35.02
CA ASN A 7 42.67 4.77 -33.61
C ASN A 7 41.24 4.69 -33.07
N SER A 8 40.93 3.52 -32.50
CA SER A 8 39.66 3.24 -31.83
C SER A 8 39.67 3.89 -30.45
N THR A 9 38.72 4.79 -30.22
CA THR A 9 38.36 5.34 -28.91
C THR A 9 37.98 4.21 -27.96
N PRO A 10 38.52 4.12 -26.74
CA PRO A 10 38.07 3.14 -25.77
C PRO A 10 36.69 3.57 -25.25
N ILE A 11 35.68 2.76 -25.57
CA ILE A 11 34.38 2.79 -24.91
C ILE A 11 34.59 2.48 -23.43
N MET A 12 34.45 3.52 -22.59
CA MET A 12 34.29 3.35 -21.14
C MET A 12 32.98 2.58 -20.92
N SER A 13 33.09 1.27 -20.72
CA SER A 13 32.03 0.46 -20.17
C SER A 13 31.84 0.90 -18.71
N GLN A 14 30.85 1.78 -18.50
CA GLN A 14 30.27 2.01 -17.18
C GLN A 14 29.66 0.69 -16.72
N GLN A 15 30.47 -0.15 -16.08
CA GLN A 15 29.96 -1.28 -15.31
C GLN A 15 29.11 -0.69 -14.19
N GLN A 16 27.79 -0.70 -14.39
CA GLN A 16 26.86 -0.66 -13.27
C GLN A 16 27.27 -1.79 -12.31
N PRO A 17 27.37 -1.53 -10.99
CA PRO A 17 27.62 -2.58 -10.03
C PRO A 17 26.57 -3.67 -10.24
N ARG A 18 27.01 -4.90 -10.51
CA ARG A 18 26.11 -6.04 -10.68
C ARG A 18 25.27 -6.14 -9.41
N ARG A 19 23.94 -6.04 -9.54
CA ARG A 19 22.97 -6.25 -8.46
C ARG A 19 22.99 -7.69 -7.89
N GLU A 20 23.87 -8.55 -8.41
CA GLU A 20 23.85 -9.99 -8.19
C GLU A 20 24.52 -10.42 -6.88
N ASP A 21 25.37 -9.57 -6.27
CA ASP A 21 26.15 -9.97 -5.07
C ASP A 21 25.49 -9.58 -3.72
N ARG A 22 24.47 -8.72 -3.70
CA ARG A 22 23.94 -8.12 -2.46
C ARG A 22 22.68 -8.78 -1.88
N GLY A 23 22.06 -9.71 -2.62
CA GLY A 23 20.76 -10.29 -2.25
C GLY A 23 19.62 -9.27 -2.26
N VAL A 24 18.43 -9.73 -1.88
CA VAL A 24 17.25 -8.90 -1.61
C VAL A 24 17.38 -8.33 -0.20
N GLU A 25 17.49 -7.00 -0.11
CA GLU A 25 17.68 -6.28 1.15
C GLU A 25 16.34 -5.83 1.75
N TYR A 26 16.28 -5.53 3.05
CA TYR A 26 15.05 -5.04 3.68
C TYR A 26 14.49 -3.77 3.03
N GLY A 27 15.35 -2.88 2.53
CA GLY A 27 14.94 -1.66 1.83
C GLY A 27 14.33 -1.90 0.45
N ASP A 28 14.55 -3.09 -0.14
CA ASP A 28 13.89 -3.50 -1.38
C ASP A 28 12.47 -4.05 -1.11
N VAL A 29 12.20 -4.52 0.12
CA VAL A 29 10.92 -5.15 0.52
C VAL A 29 10.02 -4.19 1.28
N PHE A 30 10.60 -3.32 2.10
CA PHE A 30 9.88 -2.41 3.01
C PHE A 30 10.45 -0.99 2.95
N PRO A 31 9.64 0.03 3.25
CA PRO A 31 10.08 1.42 3.31
C PRO A 31 10.86 1.73 4.60
N VAL A 32 11.91 0.96 4.87
CA VAL A 32 12.82 1.14 6.02
C VAL A 32 14.08 1.89 5.61
N ALA A 33 14.76 2.51 6.58
CA ALA A 33 15.92 3.34 6.32
C ALA A 33 17.10 2.99 7.24
N GLY A 34 18.31 3.42 6.85
CA GLY A 34 19.51 3.23 7.66
C GLY A 34 20.09 1.81 7.55
N GLY A 35 20.74 1.34 8.62
CA GLY A 35 21.47 0.07 8.61
C GLY A 35 20.60 -1.14 8.29
N LEU A 36 19.32 -1.13 8.67
CA LEU A 36 18.39 -2.22 8.36
C LEU A 36 18.15 -2.31 6.84
N ALA A 37 17.97 -1.18 6.16
CA ALA A 37 17.62 -1.13 4.74
C ALA A 37 18.65 -1.82 3.83
N GLY A 38 19.92 -1.84 4.24
CA GLY A 38 21.00 -2.48 3.49
C GLY A 38 21.35 -3.91 3.92
N GLN A 39 20.56 -4.53 4.80
CA GLN A 39 20.76 -5.93 5.21
C GLN A 39 19.95 -6.87 4.34
N ALA A 40 20.56 -7.98 3.92
CA ALA A 40 19.85 -9.06 3.25
C ALA A 40 18.82 -9.68 4.19
N VAL A 41 17.62 -9.99 3.68
CA VAL A 41 16.59 -10.67 4.47
C VAL A 41 17.02 -12.12 4.73
N ALA A 42 17.18 -12.51 6.00
CA ALA A 42 17.59 -13.85 6.40
C ALA A 42 16.39 -14.77 6.72
N PRO A 43 16.51 -16.10 6.53
CA PRO A 43 15.43 -17.07 6.80
C PRO A 43 14.95 -17.05 8.24
N ARG A 44 15.86 -16.89 9.20
CA ARG A 44 15.49 -16.84 10.62
C ARG A 44 14.75 -15.55 10.96
N ASP A 45 15.03 -14.44 10.29
CA ASP A 45 14.28 -13.20 10.49
C ASP A 45 12.84 -13.36 9.98
N ALA A 46 12.67 -14.00 8.82
CA ALA A 46 11.36 -14.33 8.27
C ALA A 46 10.57 -15.27 9.19
N ALA A 47 11.23 -16.26 9.80
CA ALA A 47 10.63 -17.13 10.80
C ALA A 47 10.26 -16.40 12.11
N MET A 48 11.07 -15.44 12.54
CA MET A 48 10.76 -14.57 13.68
C MET A 48 9.52 -13.71 13.40
N MET A 49 9.43 -13.10 12.21
CA MET A 49 8.25 -12.34 11.80
C MET A 49 7.01 -13.22 11.71
N GLN A 50 7.11 -14.41 11.11
CA GLN A 50 6.02 -15.37 11.06
C GLN A 50 5.52 -15.75 12.46
N SER A 51 6.45 -15.98 13.39
CA SER A 51 6.11 -16.29 14.79
C SER A 51 5.39 -15.12 15.46
N ALA A 52 5.84 -13.90 15.19
CA ALA A 52 5.24 -12.68 15.73
C ALA A 52 3.82 -12.45 15.14
N GLU A 53 3.63 -12.66 13.84
CA GLU A 53 2.32 -12.66 13.17
C GLU A 53 1.39 -13.73 13.76
N ASN A 54 1.87 -14.96 13.94
CA ASN A 54 1.05 -16.04 14.50
C ASN A 54 0.65 -15.77 15.96
N VAL A 55 1.53 -15.15 16.76
CA VAL A 55 1.22 -14.79 18.16
C VAL A 55 0.17 -13.68 18.22
N ALA A 56 0.27 -12.66 17.36
CA ALA A 56 -0.67 -11.54 17.35
C ALA A 56 -1.99 -11.90 16.66
N LEU A 57 -1.94 -12.51 15.48
CA LEU A 57 -3.09 -12.69 14.58
C LEU A 57 -3.64 -14.11 14.54
N GLY A 58 -2.95 -15.09 15.10
CA GLY A 58 -3.31 -16.52 15.02
C GLY A 58 -2.99 -17.20 13.68
N GLN A 59 -2.61 -16.46 12.65
CA GLN A 59 -2.17 -16.98 11.36
C GLN A 59 -1.21 -16.01 10.65
N THR A 60 -0.41 -16.54 9.74
CA THR A 60 0.43 -15.76 8.84
C THR A 60 -0.43 -15.14 7.74
N GLN A 61 -0.23 -13.86 7.43
CA GLN A 61 -1.00 -13.21 6.38
C GLN A 61 -0.41 -13.54 4.99
N PRO A 62 -1.21 -14.02 4.01
CA PRO A 62 -0.70 -14.43 2.69
C PRO A 62 0.01 -13.34 1.88
N ARG A 63 -0.18 -12.06 2.26
CA ARG A 63 0.48 -10.89 1.66
C ARG A 63 1.08 -9.94 2.72
N GLY A 64 1.28 -10.45 3.94
CA GLY A 64 1.86 -9.69 5.04
C GLY A 64 3.38 -9.66 5.02
N PRO A 65 4.00 -8.85 5.89
CA PRO A 65 5.46 -8.79 6.07
C PRO A 65 6.15 -10.13 6.26
N ALA A 66 5.57 -11.11 6.97
CA ALA A 66 6.16 -12.44 7.07
C ALA A 66 6.28 -13.14 5.71
N ALA A 67 5.23 -13.11 4.89
CA ALA A 67 5.22 -13.73 3.56
C ALA A 67 6.20 -13.05 2.59
N ALA A 68 6.32 -11.72 2.67
CA ALA A 68 7.29 -10.96 1.90
C ALA A 68 8.74 -11.29 2.31
N MET A 69 9.00 -11.37 3.61
CA MET A 69 10.31 -11.76 4.14
C MET A 69 10.68 -13.20 3.79
N GLN A 70 9.74 -14.14 3.84
CA GLN A 70 9.96 -15.53 3.44
C GLN A 70 10.33 -15.65 1.96
N SER A 71 9.67 -14.86 1.10
CA SER A 71 9.97 -14.83 -0.33
C SER A 71 11.37 -14.27 -0.60
N ALA A 72 11.73 -13.17 0.06
CA ALA A 72 13.06 -12.56 -0.04
C ALA A 72 14.16 -13.50 0.50
N ALA A 73 13.94 -14.11 1.66
CA ALA A 73 14.88 -15.05 2.26
C ALA A 73 15.10 -16.31 1.39
N ALA A 74 14.04 -16.88 0.81
CA ALA A 74 14.16 -18.04 -0.08
C ALA A 74 14.97 -17.71 -1.34
N VAL A 75 14.86 -16.47 -1.85
CA VAL A 75 15.71 -15.99 -2.94
C VAL A 75 17.17 -15.89 -2.49
N ASN A 76 17.42 -15.30 -1.32
CA ASN A 76 18.77 -15.09 -0.78
C ASN A 76 19.49 -16.40 -0.44
N GLU A 77 18.78 -17.39 0.10
CA GLU A 77 19.33 -18.74 0.34
C GLU A 77 19.69 -19.44 -0.96
N ARG A 78 18.78 -19.37 -1.95
CA ARG A 78 19.00 -20.03 -3.24
C ARG A 78 20.18 -19.44 -4.00
N THR A 79 20.45 -18.14 -3.84
CA THR A 79 21.61 -17.48 -4.43
C THR A 79 22.86 -17.57 -3.57
N GLY A 80 22.77 -18.14 -2.36
CA GLY A 80 23.90 -18.31 -1.44
C GLY A 80 24.37 -17.01 -0.79
N VAL A 81 23.55 -15.95 -0.83
CA VAL A 81 23.86 -14.66 -0.17
C VAL A 81 23.73 -14.79 1.35
N VAL A 82 22.78 -15.62 1.81
CA VAL A 82 22.61 -15.94 3.23
C VAL A 82 22.52 -17.46 3.42
N ALA A 83 22.98 -17.94 4.58
CA ALA A 83 22.81 -19.34 4.97
C ALA A 83 21.43 -19.60 5.62
N HIS A 84 21.00 -20.87 5.61
CA HIS A 84 19.73 -21.27 6.23
C HIS A 84 19.61 -20.93 7.72
N ASP A 85 20.75 -20.99 8.42
CA ASP A 85 20.84 -20.70 9.84
C ASP A 85 21.25 -19.26 10.16
N GLU A 86 21.31 -18.39 9.15
CA GLU A 86 21.75 -17.01 9.33
C GLU A 86 20.64 -16.15 9.97
N VAL A 87 21.07 -15.25 10.86
CA VAL A 87 20.23 -14.23 11.49
C VAL A 87 20.89 -12.89 11.24
N SER A 88 20.13 -11.91 10.77
CA SER A 88 20.68 -10.55 10.57
C SER A 88 20.95 -9.89 11.91
N GLU A 89 22.07 -9.18 12.03
CA GLU A 89 22.53 -8.59 13.31
C GLU A 89 21.53 -7.60 13.92
N ILE A 90 20.89 -6.76 13.09
CA ILE A 90 19.99 -5.70 13.60
C ILE A 90 18.65 -6.29 14.08
N PRO A 91 17.94 -7.15 13.32
CA PRO A 91 16.76 -7.88 13.80
C PRO A 91 17.04 -8.77 15.02
N ARG A 92 18.23 -9.36 15.13
CA ARG A 92 18.64 -10.16 16.30
C ARG A 92 18.66 -9.34 17.59
N ASP A 93 19.24 -8.15 17.54
CA ASP A 93 19.48 -7.33 18.74
C ASP A 93 18.28 -6.44 19.09
N GLN A 94 17.56 -5.95 18.08
CA GLN A 94 16.45 -5.00 18.25
C GLN A 94 15.07 -5.67 18.14
N GLY A 95 15.03 -6.94 17.71
CA GLY A 95 13.85 -7.78 17.71
C GLY A 95 12.86 -7.53 16.56
N VAL A 96 11.95 -8.49 16.41
CA VAL A 96 10.76 -8.39 15.58
C VAL A 96 9.56 -8.33 16.52
N THR A 97 8.71 -7.32 16.36
CA THR A 97 7.56 -7.11 17.25
C THR A 97 6.31 -6.77 16.47
N VAL A 98 5.17 -7.15 17.02
CA VAL A 98 3.85 -6.74 16.53
C VAL A 98 3.21 -5.94 17.64
N ALA A 99 2.93 -4.67 17.38
CA ALA A 99 2.23 -3.80 18.30
C ALA A 99 0.76 -3.71 17.90
N GLU A 100 -0.11 -3.92 18.88
CA GLU A 100 -1.54 -3.73 18.70
C GLU A 100 -1.96 -2.42 19.36
N THR A 101 -2.50 -1.50 18.57
CA THR A 101 -3.12 -0.29 19.07
C THR A 101 -4.62 -0.37 18.86
N ARG A 102 -5.37 -0.37 19.97
CA ARG A 102 -6.83 -0.28 19.91
C ARG A 102 -7.21 1.19 19.80
N VAL A 103 -7.86 1.56 18.70
CA VAL A 103 -8.38 2.90 18.48
C VAL A 103 -9.85 2.78 18.09
N SER A 104 -10.74 3.33 18.91
CA SER A 104 -12.19 3.41 18.63
C SER A 104 -12.87 2.07 18.26
N GLY A 105 -12.42 0.95 18.85
CA GLY A 105 -12.98 -0.40 18.58
C GLY A 105 -12.37 -1.11 17.37
N ALA A 106 -11.46 -0.45 16.65
CA ALA A 106 -10.62 -1.08 15.64
C ALA A 106 -9.27 -1.47 16.26
N ARG A 107 -8.78 -2.68 15.94
CA ARG A 107 -7.47 -3.16 16.37
C ARG A 107 -6.48 -2.91 15.25
N ILE A 108 -5.71 -1.83 15.37
CA ILE A 108 -4.61 -1.54 14.45
C ILE A 108 -3.44 -2.42 14.85
N VAL A 109 -2.94 -3.19 13.91
CA VAL A 109 -1.74 -4.00 14.07
C VAL A 109 -0.63 -3.34 13.28
N THR A 110 0.48 -3.04 13.95
CA THR A 110 1.69 -2.48 13.34
C THR A 110 2.84 -3.43 13.61
N GLU A 111 3.52 -3.84 12.57
CA GLU A 111 4.60 -4.81 12.63
C GLU A 111 5.93 -4.10 12.44
N PHE A 112 6.90 -4.47 13.26
CA PHE A 112 8.18 -3.81 13.33
C PHE A 112 9.31 -4.81 13.19
N VAL A 113 10.32 -4.44 12.39
CA VAL A 113 11.64 -5.05 12.40
C VAL A 113 12.61 -4.02 12.92
N ALA A 114 13.32 -4.34 14.00
CA ALA A 114 14.31 -3.45 14.60
C ALA A 114 13.76 -2.04 14.89
N GLY A 115 12.55 -1.98 15.44
CA GLY A 115 11.86 -0.73 15.77
C GLY A 115 11.37 0.11 14.59
N GLN A 116 11.55 -0.35 13.34
CA GLN A 116 11.02 0.30 12.15
C GLN A 116 9.76 -0.43 11.67
N ALA A 117 8.70 0.33 11.39
CA ALA A 117 7.43 -0.24 10.92
C ALA A 117 7.62 -0.82 9.50
N VAL A 118 7.28 -2.09 9.34
CA VAL A 118 7.36 -2.83 8.06
C VAL A 118 5.99 -3.16 7.50
N GLY A 119 4.94 -3.11 8.32
CA GLY A 119 3.56 -3.27 7.90
C GLY A 119 2.60 -2.69 8.92
N GLN A 120 1.45 -2.21 8.45
CA GLN A 120 0.37 -1.75 9.31
C GLN A 120 -0.97 -2.09 8.67
N TYR A 121 -1.86 -2.73 9.42
CA TYR A 121 -3.19 -3.09 8.95
C TYR A 121 -4.20 -3.05 10.11
N VAL A 122 -5.47 -2.89 9.77
CA VAL A 122 -6.56 -2.92 10.75
C VAL A 122 -7.12 -4.33 10.80
N VAL A 123 -7.07 -4.96 11.96
CA VAL A 123 -7.81 -6.19 12.23
C VAL A 123 -9.16 -5.77 12.80
N GLY A 124 -10.24 -6.00 12.05
CA GLY A 124 -11.58 -5.97 12.64
C GLY A 124 -11.66 -7.01 13.75
N ASP A 125 -12.29 -6.69 14.88
CA ASP A 125 -12.55 -7.69 15.91
C ASP A 125 -13.39 -8.82 15.29
N ALA A 126 -12.71 -9.90 14.90
CA ALA A 126 -13.32 -11.09 14.34
C ALA A 126 -13.93 -11.87 15.50
N ASP A 127 -15.12 -11.45 15.91
CA ASP A 127 -16.10 -12.33 16.54
C ASP A 127 -17.49 -12.07 15.95
N VAL A 128 -17.58 -12.11 14.61
CA VAL A 128 -18.79 -12.53 13.91
C VAL A 128 -18.35 -13.37 12.71
N VAL A 129 -18.42 -14.69 12.89
CA VAL A 129 -18.51 -15.77 11.91
C VAL A 129 -18.45 -15.32 10.44
N VAL A 130 -17.27 -15.43 9.81
CA VAL A 130 -17.17 -15.54 8.35
C VAL A 130 -17.60 -16.97 8.00
N GLY A 131 -18.90 -17.13 7.79
CA GLY A 131 -19.46 -18.31 7.13
C GLY A 131 -19.17 -18.18 5.64
N GLY A 132 -18.25 -19.00 5.13
CA GLY A 132 -18.12 -19.23 3.71
C GLY A 132 -19.35 -19.97 3.16
N GLY A 133 -19.80 -19.55 1.98
CA GLY A 133 -20.60 -20.33 1.05
C GLY A 133 -22.01 -20.72 1.50
N GLY A 134 -23.00 -19.98 1.01
CA GLY A 134 -24.40 -20.40 1.08
C GLY A 134 -25.32 -19.36 0.44
N ASP A 135 -25.65 -19.59 -0.82
CA ASP A 135 -26.85 -19.17 -1.55
C ASP A 135 -27.83 -18.25 -0.78
N ASP A 136 -27.69 -16.93 -0.95
CA ASP A 136 -28.83 -16.01 -0.86
C ASP A 136 -28.55 -14.76 -1.70
N TRP A 137 -29.52 -14.34 -2.51
CA TRP A 137 -29.40 -13.14 -3.35
C TRP A 137 -29.63 -11.87 -2.52
N ASP A 138 -28.77 -11.61 -1.55
CA ASP A 138 -28.56 -10.26 -1.03
C ASP A 138 -27.53 -9.60 -1.94
N ALA A 139 -27.94 -8.58 -2.69
CA ALA A 139 -27.02 -7.85 -3.55
C ALA A 139 -25.85 -7.32 -2.70
N GLU A 140 -24.64 -7.84 -2.97
CA GLU A 140 -23.41 -7.43 -2.29
C GLU A 140 -23.30 -5.90 -2.35
N LYS A 141 -23.31 -5.25 -1.18
CA LYS A 141 -23.28 -3.79 -1.09
C LYS A 141 -21.92 -3.30 -1.54
N ILE A 142 -21.91 -2.27 -2.37
CA ILE A 142 -20.72 -1.62 -2.88
C ILE A 142 -19.94 -1.00 -1.72
N THR A 143 -18.68 -1.36 -1.60
CA THR A 143 -17.75 -0.89 -0.57
C THR A 143 -17.06 0.43 -0.97
N ILE A 144 -16.37 1.08 -0.02
CA ILE A 144 -15.67 2.33 -0.27
C ILE A 144 -14.50 2.10 -1.22
N GLY A 145 -13.72 1.05 -1.05
CA GLY A 145 -12.63 0.68 -1.95
C GLY A 145 -13.12 0.36 -3.36
N GLU A 146 -14.25 -0.32 -3.51
CA GLU A 146 -14.86 -0.55 -4.83
C GLU A 146 -15.36 0.75 -5.48
N ALA A 147 -15.94 1.68 -4.71
CA ALA A 147 -16.34 2.98 -5.22
C ALA A 147 -15.13 3.83 -5.66
N LEU A 148 -14.01 3.74 -4.95
CA LEU A 148 -12.74 4.35 -5.36
C LEU A 148 -12.20 3.71 -6.64
N ALA A 149 -12.16 2.37 -6.72
CA ALA A 149 -11.73 1.67 -7.93
C ALA A 149 -12.65 1.95 -9.14
N ALA A 150 -13.94 2.17 -8.93
CA ALA A 150 -14.86 2.61 -9.98
C ALA A 150 -14.49 4.01 -10.50
N THR A 151 -13.95 4.89 -9.65
CA THR A 151 -13.48 6.23 -10.05
C THR A 151 -12.32 6.17 -11.04
N ALA A 152 -11.44 5.16 -10.92
CA ALA A 152 -10.40 4.91 -11.91
C ALA A 152 -10.97 4.60 -13.32
N ARG A 153 -12.23 4.15 -13.42
CA ARG A 153 -12.85 3.84 -14.72
C ARG A 153 -13.54 5.06 -15.35
N THR A 154 -13.89 6.06 -14.55
CA THR A 154 -14.62 7.26 -15.01
C THR A 154 -13.69 8.40 -15.39
N VAL A 155 -12.66 8.64 -14.57
CA VAL A 155 -11.71 9.76 -14.71
C VAL A 155 -10.27 9.29 -14.55
N GLY A 156 -9.99 8.02 -14.82
CA GLY A 156 -8.68 7.41 -14.57
C GLY A 156 -7.53 8.03 -15.34
N ASP A 157 -7.77 8.63 -16.50
CA ASP A 157 -6.78 9.33 -17.32
C ASP A 157 -6.45 10.74 -16.81
N GLN A 158 -7.23 11.25 -15.84
CA GLN A 158 -7.04 12.58 -15.29
C GLN A 158 -5.92 12.58 -14.24
N PRO A 159 -5.11 13.66 -14.17
CA PRO A 159 -4.09 13.78 -13.15
C PRO A 159 -4.72 13.94 -11.77
N VAL A 160 -4.08 13.36 -10.75
CA VAL A 160 -4.49 13.54 -9.36
C VAL A 160 -4.28 15.00 -8.93
N GLU A 161 -5.32 15.64 -8.41
CA GLU A 161 -5.28 16.97 -7.79
C GLU A 161 -5.34 16.89 -6.26
N LYS A 162 -4.98 17.99 -5.58
CA LYS A 162 -5.07 18.09 -4.11
C LYS A 162 -6.48 17.85 -3.55
N SER A 163 -7.51 18.23 -4.31
CA SER A 163 -8.89 17.95 -3.93
C SER A 163 -9.23 16.46 -4.01
N ASP A 164 -8.70 15.76 -5.01
CA ASP A 164 -8.89 14.32 -5.17
C ASP A 164 -8.18 13.59 -4.01
N ALA A 165 -6.93 13.96 -3.70
CA ALA A 165 -6.19 13.41 -2.56
C ALA A 165 -6.93 13.61 -1.22
N ALA A 166 -7.50 14.80 -0.99
CA ALA A 166 -8.30 15.06 0.21
C ALA A 166 -9.60 14.22 0.28
N ALA A 167 -10.25 14.01 -0.86
CA ALA A 167 -11.44 13.16 -0.95
C ALA A 167 -11.12 11.70 -0.67
N ILE A 168 -10.01 11.19 -1.23
CA ILE A 168 -9.50 9.83 -1.01
C ILE A 168 -9.11 9.63 0.46
N GLN A 169 -8.43 10.61 1.06
CA GLN A 169 -8.11 10.60 2.49
C GLN A 169 -9.37 10.54 3.35
N ALA A 170 -10.38 11.35 3.03
CA ALA A 170 -11.66 11.28 3.72
C ALA A 170 -12.27 9.88 3.56
N ALA A 171 -12.28 9.31 2.35
CA ALA A 171 -12.81 7.97 2.09
C ALA A 171 -12.10 6.88 2.91
N GLU A 172 -10.77 6.88 2.95
CA GLU A 172 -9.96 5.94 3.75
C GLU A 172 -10.25 6.08 5.26
N ALA A 173 -10.38 7.31 5.75
CA ALA A 173 -10.75 7.57 7.15
C ALA A 173 -12.17 7.09 7.48
N ARG A 174 -13.09 7.12 6.51
CA ARG A 174 -14.46 6.59 6.67
C ARG A 174 -14.51 5.07 6.63
N ALA A 175 -13.72 4.44 5.77
CA ALA A 175 -13.59 2.98 5.72
C ALA A 175 -13.09 2.44 7.06
N THR A 176 -12.01 3.02 7.57
CA THR A 176 -11.36 2.54 8.79
C THR A 176 -12.01 3.02 10.08
N GLY A 177 -12.86 4.05 10.02
CA GLY A 177 -13.39 4.73 11.21
C GLY A 177 -12.33 5.51 11.99
N LEU A 178 -11.12 5.65 11.43
CA LEU A 178 -9.95 6.23 12.07
C LEU A 178 -9.54 7.50 11.33
N ASN A 179 -9.25 8.56 12.07
CA ASN A 179 -8.84 9.84 11.50
C ASN A 179 -7.31 9.95 11.35
N VAL A 180 -6.67 8.84 10.96
CA VAL A 180 -5.21 8.71 10.78
C VAL A 180 -4.89 8.36 9.33
N THR A 181 -3.80 8.90 8.79
CA THR A 181 -3.27 8.50 7.48
C THR A 181 -2.42 7.25 7.65
N PHE A 182 -2.71 6.19 6.90
CA PHE A 182 -1.93 4.97 6.93
C PHE A 182 -0.66 5.11 6.08
N PRO A 183 0.54 4.83 6.62
CA PRO A 183 1.73 4.68 5.79
C PRO A 183 1.49 3.57 4.77
N ALA A 184 1.66 3.85 3.48
CA ALA A 184 1.34 2.97 2.34
C ALA A 184 -0.16 2.71 2.06
N GLY A 185 -1.07 3.52 2.62
CA GLY A 185 -2.49 3.52 2.24
C GLY A 185 -2.77 4.26 0.92
N VAL A 186 -3.95 4.05 0.35
CA VAL A 186 -4.41 4.69 -0.90
C VAL A 186 -4.42 6.22 -0.76
N ALA A 187 -4.72 6.74 0.44
CA ALA A 187 -4.65 8.18 0.69
C ALA A 187 -3.22 8.74 0.67
N ALA A 188 -2.25 7.97 1.17
CA ALA A 188 -0.84 8.37 1.14
C ALA A 188 -0.30 8.39 -0.29
N GLU A 189 -0.65 7.38 -1.10
CA GLU A 189 -0.33 7.35 -2.53
C GLU A 189 -0.95 8.53 -3.28
N ALA A 190 -2.23 8.84 -3.02
CA ALA A 190 -2.90 9.98 -3.64
C ALA A 190 -2.26 11.32 -3.29
N GLN A 191 -1.85 11.51 -2.03
CA GLN A 191 -1.17 12.73 -1.60
C GLN A 191 0.20 12.87 -2.26
N ALA A 192 0.99 11.80 -2.30
CA ALA A 192 2.28 11.78 -2.99
C ALA A 192 2.12 12.08 -4.48
N ALA A 193 1.10 11.50 -5.13
CA ALA A 193 0.77 11.77 -6.52
C ALA A 193 0.39 13.24 -6.77
N ALA A 194 -0.48 13.81 -5.92
CA ALA A 194 -0.86 15.21 -6.02
C ALA A 194 0.32 16.16 -5.84
N ASP A 195 1.21 15.89 -4.88
CA ASP A 195 2.40 16.72 -4.63
C ASP A 195 3.44 16.59 -5.75
N ALA A 196 3.63 15.39 -6.31
CA ALA A 196 4.48 15.17 -7.49
C ALA A 196 3.93 15.91 -8.73
N ASN A 197 2.62 15.87 -8.94
CA ASN A 197 1.96 16.51 -10.09
C ASN A 197 2.06 18.04 -10.10
N VAL A 198 2.32 18.68 -8.95
CA VAL A 198 2.59 20.13 -8.87
C VAL A 198 3.90 20.49 -9.57
N TRP A 199 4.88 19.58 -9.54
CA TRP A 199 6.22 19.81 -10.09
C TRP A 199 6.48 19.09 -11.41
N ALA A 200 5.49 18.38 -11.95
CA ALA A 200 5.63 17.65 -13.21
C ALA A 200 5.79 18.61 -14.39
N ASP A 201 6.81 18.37 -15.22
CA ASP A 201 7.16 19.23 -16.36
C ASP A 201 6.12 19.20 -17.49
N ASN A 202 5.33 18.14 -17.58
CA ASN A 202 4.27 18.00 -18.57
C ASN A 202 3.15 17.05 -18.11
N ASP A 203 1.99 17.16 -18.74
CA ASP A 203 0.80 16.37 -18.39
C ASP A 203 1.00 14.85 -18.58
N ALA A 204 1.87 14.42 -19.51
CA ALA A 204 2.14 13.00 -19.74
C ALA A 204 2.96 12.34 -18.61
N THR A 205 3.62 13.13 -17.77
CA THR A 205 4.37 12.65 -16.60
C THR A 205 3.58 12.68 -15.29
N LYS A 206 2.34 13.18 -15.34
CA LYS A 206 1.50 13.26 -14.14
C LYS A 206 0.96 11.89 -13.78
N LEU A 207 0.99 11.58 -12.48
CA LEU A 207 0.33 10.41 -11.92
C LEU A 207 -1.18 10.61 -12.00
N SER A 208 -1.85 9.63 -12.57
CA SER A 208 -3.27 9.67 -12.88
C SER A 208 -4.11 9.08 -11.74
N ILE A 209 -5.41 9.40 -11.73
CA ILE A 209 -6.36 8.79 -10.80
C ILE A 209 -6.38 7.27 -10.96
N GLY A 210 -6.18 6.77 -12.19
CA GLY A 210 -6.10 5.33 -12.48
C GLY A 210 -4.90 4.66 -11.83
N ASP A 211 -3.74 5.33 -11.81
CA ASP A 211 -2.50 4.81 -11.20
C ASP A 211 -2.65 4.64 -9.68
N VAL A 212 -3.48 5.46 -9.04
CA VAL A 212 -3.68 5.44 -7.58
C VAL A 212 -4.87 4.58 -7.16
N LEU A 213 -5.98 4.59 -7.92
CA LEU A 213 -7.24 3.99 -7.46
C LEU A 213 -7.58 2.62 -8.07
N SER A 214 -6.86 2.16 -9.10
CA SER A 214 -7.22 0.93 -9.81
C SER A 214 -7.27 -0.33 -8.93
N ASP A 215 -6.48 -0.38 -7.87
CA ASP A 215 -6.40 -1.46 -6.88
C ASP A 215 -6.88 -1.03 -5.47
N ALA A 216 -7.65 0.06 -5.39
CA ALA A 216 -8.10 0.61 -4.10
C ALA A 216 -8.93 -0.38 -3.27
N ALA A 217 -9.72 -1.25 -3.92
CA ALA A 217 -10.50 -2.29 -3.24
C ALA A 217 -9.60 -3.32 -2.53
N ASP A 218 -8.44 -3.64 -3.10
CA ASP A 218 -7.50 -4.61 -2.52
C ASP A 218 -6.61 -3.99 -1.42
N LYS A 219 -6.45 -2.67 -1.44
CA LYS A 219 -5.60 -1.90 -0.51
C LYS A 219 -6.32 -1.39 0.74
N MET A 220 -7.65 -1.50 0.80
CA MET A 220 -8.45 -1.01 1.93
C MET A 220 -8.44 -2.01 3.11
N PRO A 221 -7.81 -1.68 4.26
CA PRO A 221 -7.61 -2.63 5.35
C PRO A 221 -8.89 -2.96 6.16
N ALA A 222 -9.88 -2.07 6.15
CA ALA A 222 -11.17 -2.26 6.81
C ALA A 222 -12.28 -1.72 5.90
N ASP A 223 -12.34 -2.23 4.68
CA ASP A 223 -13.33 -1.75 3.72
C ASP A 223 -14.75 -2.04 4.22
N LYS A 224 -15.62 -1.05 4.07
CA LYS A 224 -17.01 -1.14 4.53
C LYS A 224 -17.96 -0.68 3.43
N PRO A 225 -19.23 -1.11 3.45
CA PRO A 225 -20.23 -0.59 2.55
C PRO A 225 -20.34 0.94 2.60
N VAL A 226 -20.48 1.56 1.44
CA VAL A 226 -20.67 3.02 1.36
C VAL A 226 -22.02 3.41 1.94
N GLU A 227 -22.03 4.36 2.88
CA GLU A 227 -23.24 4.99 3.40
C GLU A 227 -23.38 6.45 2.94
N ARG A 228 -24.59 7.01 3.10
CA ARG A 228 -24.89 8.39 2.71
C ARG A 228 -23.98 9.41 3.41
N ASP A 229 -23.71 9.21 4.69
CA ASP A 229 -22.90 10.12 5.49
C ASP A 229 -21.42 10.09 5.07
N ASP A 230 -20.93 8.94 4.61
CA ASP A 230 -19.57 8.83 4.07
C ASP A 230 -19.45 9.60 2.77
N ALA A 231 -20.40 9.40 1.84
CA ALA A 231 -20.44 10.13 0.59
C ALA A 231 -20.53 11.66 0.82
N ALA A 232 -21.31 12.11 1.80
CA ALA A 232 -21.43 13.52 2.12
C ALA A 232 -20.12 14.12 2.66
N ARG A 233 -19.41 13.41 3.55
CA ARG A 233 -18.13 13.88 4.10
C ARG A 233 -17.01 13.88 3.07
N VAL A 234 -16.99 12.89 2.17
CA VAL A 234 -16.05 12.86 1.05
C VAL A 234 -16.28 14.04 0.11
N ALA A 235 -17.55 14.34 -0.23
CA ALA A 235 -17.89 15.50 -1.06
C ALA A 235 -17.48 16.84 -0.42
N ASP A 236 -17.68 16.97 0.89
CA ASP A 236 -17.25 18.14 1.65
C ASP A 236 -15.71 18.29 1.67
N ALA A 237 -14.96 17.21 1.82
CA ALA A 237 -13.50 17.23 1.72
C ALA A 237 -13.00 17.63 0.33
N GLU A 238 -13.61 17.09 -0.73
CA GLU A 238 -13.24 17.38 -2.12
C GLU A 238 -13.52 18.85 -2.47
N THR A 239 -14.69 19.36 -2.10
CA THR A 239 -15.11 20.73 -2.42
C THR A 239 -14.30 21.78 -1.66
N ARG A 240 -13.97 21.56 -0.39
CA ARG A 240 -13.14 22.50 0.40
C ARG A 240 -11.74 22.71 -0.16
N ASN A 241 -11.20 21.69 -0.82
CA ASN A 241 -9.87 21.75 -1.44
C ASN A 241 -9.90 22.14 -2.92
N ARG A 242 -11.05 22.61 -3.44
CA ARG A 242 -11.16 23.19 -4.79
C ARG A 242 -11.45 24.70 -4.77
N PRO A 243 -10.83 25.50 -5.67
CA PRO A 243 -11.05 26.94 -5.76
C PRO A 243 -12.50 27.35 -6.04
N ASN A 244 -13.28 26.50 -6.71
CA ASN A 244 -14.67 26.77 -7.09
C ASN A 244 -15.70 26.03 -6.20
N ALA A 245 -15.25 25.34 -5.15
CA ALA A 245 -16.08 24.56 -4.24
C ALA A 245 -17.01 23.53 -4.91
N THR A 246 -16.64 23.02 -6.10
CA THR A 246 -17.40 21.96 -6.78
C THR A 246 -16.58 20.68 -6.85
N ALA A 247 -17.21 19.55 -6.51
CA ALA A 247 -16.61 18.23 -6.71
C ALA A 247 -16.29 17.99 -8.20
N ARG A 248 -15.26 17.20 -8.47
CA ARG A 248 -14.90 16.80 -9.83
C ARG A 248 -16.04 15.97 -10.42
N PRO A 249 -16.55 16.33 -11.61
CA PRO A 249 -17.51 15.48 -12.32
C PRO A 249 -16.92 14.09 -12.56
N GLY A 250 -17.64 13.04 -12.13
CA GLY A 250 -17.17 11.65 -12.24
C GLY A 250 -16.00 11.27 -11.32
N GLY A 251 -15.59 12.17 -10.42
CA GLY A 251 -14.53 11.93 -9.44
C GLY A 251 -15.02 11.18 -8.20
N VAL A 252 -14.21 11.25 -7.13
CA VAL A 252 -14.35 10.43 -5.92
C VAL A 252 -15.70 10.66 -5.23
N ALA A 253 -16.14 11.91 -5.02
CA ALA A 253 -17.44 12.18 -4.42
C ALA A 253 -18.62 11.68 -5.27
N ALA A 254 -18.51 11.71 -6.60
CA ALA A 254 -19.57 11.26 -7.49
C ALA A 254 -19.75 9.73 -7.42
N SER A 255 -18.63 8.98 -7.43
CA SER A 255 -18.64 7.52 -7.29
C SER A 255 -19.15 7.09 -5.92
N MET A 256 -18.73 7.75 -4.85
CA MET A 256 -19.22 7.50 -3.49
C MET A 256 -20.72 7.79 -3.36
N ALA A 257 -21.22 8.88 -3.94
CA ALA A 257 -22.64 9.18 -3.93
C ALA A 257 -23.47 8.17 -4.74
N ALA A 258 -22.94 7.68 -5.86
CA ALA A 258 -23.58 6.65 -6.67
C ALA A 258 -23.64 5.31 -5.90
N ALA A 259 -22.53 4.88 -5.29
CA ALA A 259 -22.47 3.68 -4.47
C ALA A 259 -23.44 3.75 -3.28
N ALA A 260 -23.46 4.86 -2.53
CA ALA A 260 -24.38 5.06 -1.41
C ALA A 260 -25.87 5.01 -1.81
N ARG A 261 -26.19 5.41 -3.05
CA ARG A 261 -27.55 5.30 -3.59
C ARG A 261 -27.89 3.85 -3.93
N LEU A 262 -27.02 3.17 -4.68
CA LEU A 262 -27.21 1.78 -5.06
C LEU A 262 -27.34 0.87 -3.84
N ASN A 263 -26.54 1.09 -2.80
CA ASN A 263 -26.61 0.35 -1.54
C ASN A 263 -27.90 0.57 -0.75
N ARG A 264 -28.58 1.71 -0.95
CA ARG A 264 -29.87 1.98 -0.34
C ARG A 264 -31.01 1.37 -1.12
N ASP A 265 -30.93 1.44 -2.46
CA ASP A 265 -31.95 0.90 -3.35
C ASP A 265 -31.94 -0.65 -3.35
N ALA A 266 -30.83 -1.25 -2.93
CA ALA A 266 -30.65 -2.69 -2.74
C ALA A 266 -30.97 -3.19 -1.31
N ALA A 267 -31.34 -2.31 -0.37
CA ALA A 267 -31.65 -2.63 1.03
C ALA A 267 -33.17 -2.60 1.29
#